data_AF-A0A357ELD3-F1
#
_entry.id   AF-A0A357ELD3-F1
#
_cell.length_a   1.000
_cell.length_b   1.000
_cell.length_c   1.000
_cell.angle_alpha   90.00
_cell.angle_beta   90.00
_cell.angle_gamma   90.00
#
_symmetry.space_group_name_H-M   'P 1'
#
loop_
_entity.id
_entity.type
_entity.pdbx_description
1 polymer ?
#
loop_
_entity_poly.entity_id
_entity_poly.type
_entity_poly.pdbx_seq_one_letter_code
_entity_poly.pdbx_strand_id
1 'polypeptide(L)'
;TARYTGQTSHAKILSYLESKYGPLDRTPGQIAAGSTKVYAWHGMYTEVTLRFESGLERGIVFFESRTLPEKLTDETSTTAF
;
A
#
# COMPACT_ATOMS: atom_id res chain seq x y z
N THR A 1 -9.06 2.35 4.89
CA THR A 1 -8.43 3.64 4.51
C THR A 1 -8.30 4.51 5.73
N ALA A 2 -7.24 5.31 5.85
CA ALA A 2 -6.99 6.23 6.96
C ALA A 2 -6.62 7.61 6.43
N ARG A 3 -7.19 8.69 6.98
CA ARG A 3 -6.91 10.07 6.60
C ARG A 3 -6.16 10.79 7.71
N TYR A 4 -5.25 11.69 7.35
CA TYR A 4 -4.47 12.48 8.30
C TYR A 4 -4.14 13.85 7.73
N THR A 5 -3.71 14.77 8.59
CA THR A 5 -3.28 16.12 8.22
C THR A 5 -1.93 16.46 8.84
N GLY A 6 -1.25 17.44 8.23
CA GLY A 6 0.02 18.00 8.68
C GLY A 6 1.25 17.29 8.12
N GLN A 7 2.25 18.09 7.78
CA GLN A 7 3.55 17.61 7.31
C GLN A 7 4.28 16.72 8.33
N THR A 8 4.16 17.01 9.62
CA THR A 8 4.79 16.21 10.69
C THR A 8 4.19 14.81 10.79
N SER A 9 2.86 14.71 10.71
CA SER A 9 2.16 13.42 10.68
C SER A 9 2.56 12.63 9.44
N HIS A 10 2.63 13.30 8.29
CA HIS A 10 3.09 12.71 7.03
C HIS A 10 4.47 12.07 7.17
N ALA A 11 5.45 12.81 7.71
CA ALA A 11 6.80 12.30 7.92
C ALA A 11 6.83 11.06 8.82
N LYS A 12 6.09 11.07 9.94
CA LYS A 12 6.01 9.92 10.86
C LYS A 12 5.41 8.69 10.17
N ILE A 13 4.33 8.88 9.42
CA ILE A 13 3.66 7.78 8.70
C ILE A 13 4.57 7.22 7.61
N LEU A 14 5.24 8.10 6.85
CA LEU A 14 6.18 7.70 5.81
C LEU A 14 7.31 6.84 6.39
N SER A 15 7.97 7.31 7.45
CA SER A 15 9.03 6.54 8.13
C SER A 15 8.53 5.21 8.68
N TYR A 16 7.32 5.16 9.24
CA TYR A 16 6.73 3.91 9.72
C TYR A 16 6.49 2.91 8.58
N LEU A 17 5.94 3.37 7.44
CA LEU A 17 5.68 2.52 6.29
C LEU A 17 6.97 2.02 5.65
N GLU A 18 7.99 2.88 5.53
CA GLU A 18 9.32 2.47 5.05
C GLU A 18 9.97 1.44 5.98
N SER A 19 9.86 1.62 7.30
CA SER A 19 10.39 0.64 8.26
C SER A 19 9.66 -0.70 8.21
N LYS A 20 8.38 -0.72 7.85
CA LYS A 20 7.54 -1.94 7.87
C LYS A 20 7.58 -2.70 6.54
N TYR A 21 7.57 -1.98 5.42
CA TYR A 21 7.44 -2.56 4.09
C TYR A 21 8.69 -2.41 3.22
N GLY A 22 9.73 -1.76 3.74
CA GLY A 22 10.98 -1.51 3.04
C GLY A 22 11.05 -0.12 2.41
N PRO A 23 12.24 0.27 1.94
CA PRO A 23 12.44 1.57 1.31
C PRO A 23 11.59 1.70 0.05
N LEU A 24 11.09 2.90 -0.21
CA LEU A 24 10.41 3.19 -1.46
C LEU A 24 11.39 3.02 -2.63
N ASP A 25 10.98 2.22 -3.61
CA ASP A 25 11.66 2.17 -4.89
C ASP A 25 11.42 3.52 -5.57
N ARG A 26 12.46 4.37 -5.61
CA ARG A 26 12.36 5.73 -6.14
C ARG A 26 12.49 5.74 -7.66
N THR A 27 12.00 4.70 -8.33
CA THR A 27 11.99 4.65 -9.79
C THR A 27 11.22 5.88 -10.30
N PRO A 28 11.86 6.77 -11.08
CA PRO A 28 11.24 8.00 -11.58
C PRO A 28 9.94 7.66 -12.32
N GLY A 29 8.81 8.16 -11.81
CA GLY A 29 7.45 7.83 -12.30
C GLY A 29 6.52 7.25 -11.24
N GLN A 30 7.05 6.61 -10.19
CA GLN A 30 6.25 6.13 -9.05
C GLN A 30 5.97 7.22 -8.02
N ILE A 31 6.88 8.18 -7.88
CA ILE A 31 6.68 9.39 -7.08
C ILE A 31 6.10 10.42 -8.03
N ALA A 32 4.77 10.59 -8.02
CA ALA A 32 4.13 11.65 -8.78
C ALA A 32 4.83 13.00 -8.47
N ALA A 33 5.44 13.60 -9.49
CA ALA A 33 6.10 14.89 -9.37
C ALA A 33 5.03 16.00 -9.34
N GLY A 34 5.03 16.85 -8.31
CA GLY A 34 4.07 17.96 -8.14
C GLY A 34 3.59 18.14 -6.70
N SER A 35 2.48 18.87 -6.52
CA SER A 35 1.85 19.12 -5.20
C SER A 35 1.32 17.85 -4.53
N THR A 36 1.02 16.81 -5.31
CA THR A 36 0.52 15.53 -4.82
C THR A 36 1.59 14.46 -5.02
N LYS A 37 2.01 13.85 -3.91
CA LYS A 37 2.95 12.73 -3.87
C LYS A 37 2.17 11.44 -3.65
N VAL A 38 2.53 10.40 -4.38
CA VAL A 38 1.97 9.06 -4.22
C VAL A 38 3.12 8.11 -3.94
N TYR A 39 2.90 7.21 -2.98
CA TYR A 39 3.86 6.23 -2.49
C TYR A 39 3.14 4.89 -2.44
N ALA A 40 3.74 3.86 -3.00
CA ALA A 40 3.17 2.52 -3.03
C ALA A 40 4.18 1.51 -2.51
N TRP A 41 3.72 0.64 -1.60
CA TRP A 41 4.46 -0.52 -1.13
C TRP A 41 3.70 -1.78 -1.50
N HIS A 42 4.43 -2.73 -2.07
CA HIS A 42 3.90 -4.02 -2.49
C HIS A 42 4.54 -5.11 -1.64
N GLY A 43 3.81 -5.57 -0.63
CA GLY A 43 4.16 -6.77 0.12
C GLY A 43 3.65 -8.03 -0.57
N MET A 44 4.04 -9.20 -0.04
CA MET A 44 3.57 -10.51 -0.53
C MET A 44 2.03 -10.62 -0.54
N TYR A 45 1.38 -10.09 0.50
CA TYR A 45 -0.07 -10.24 0.71
C TYR A 45 -0.79 -8.91 0.94
N THR A 46 -0.06 -7.79 0.91
CA THR A 46 -0.61 -6.48 1.27
C THR A 46 -0.08 -5.40 0.35
N GLU A 47 -0.97 -4.58 -0.17
CA GLU A 47 -0.63 -3.34 -0.86
C GLU A 47 -0.95 -2.16 0.03
N VAL A 48 -0.02 -1.22 0.09
CA VAL A 48 -0.22 0.03 0.81
C VAL A 48 0.03 1.17 -0.15
N THR A 49 -0.99 2.03 -0.33
CA THR A 49 -0.87 3.25 -1.13
C THR A 49 -1.06 4.45 -0.24
N LEU A 50 -0.05 5.30 -0.13
CA LEU A 50 -0.13 6.58 0.56
C LEU A 50 -0.13 7.72 -0.46
N ARG A 51 -1.12 8.60 -0.35
CA ARG A 51 -1.20 9.83 -1.13
C ARG A 51 -1.09 11.01 -0.18
N PHE A 52 -0.29 12.01 -0.54
CA PHE A 52 -0.11 13.23 0.24
C PHE A 52 -0.14 14.45 -0.66
N GLU A 53 -1.03 15.39 -0.35
CA GLU A 53 -1.17 16.66 -1.04
C GLU A 53 -0.51 17.75 -0.20
N SER A 54 0.68 18.17 -0.63
CA SER A 54 1.53 19.14 0.07
C SER A 54 0.90 20.53 0.14
N GLY A 55 0.06 20.89 -0.84
CA GLY A 55 -0.64 22.18 -0.87
C GLY A 55 -1.74 22.30 0.20
N LEU A 56 -2.33 21.18 0.61
CA LEU A 56 -3.38 21.13 1.64
C LEU A 56 -2.89 20.51 2.96
N GLU A 57 -1.65 20.02 2.97
CA GLU A 57 -1.08 19.20 4.05
C GLU A 57 -1.98 18.04 4.46
N ARG A 58 -2.61 17.37 3.48
CA ARG A 58 -3.55 16.28 3.72
C ARG A 58 -3.01 15.00 3.13
N GLY A 59 -3.15 13.92 3.88
CA GLY A 59 -2.79 12.60 3.40
C GLY A 59 -3.87 11.57 3.63
N ILE A 60 -3.81 10.52 2.81
CA ILE A 60 -4.68 9.36 2.89
C ILE A 60 -3.84 8.11 2.63
N VAL A 61 -4.10 7.07 3.42
CA VAL A 61 -3.47 5.76 3.30
C VAL A 61 -4.53 4.72 2.99
N PHE A 62 -4.28 3.96 1.93
CA PHE A 62 -5.07 2.80 1.52
C PHE A 62 -4.27 1.56 1.87
N PHE A 63 -4.96 0.59 2.46
CA PHE A 63 -4.41 -0.73 2.79
C PHE A 63 -5.32 -1.73 2.12
N GLU A 64 -4.75 -2.56 1.26
CA GLU A 64 -5.47 -3.57 0.48
C GLU A 64 -4.82 -4.93 0.78
N SER A 65 -5.66 -5.92 1.10
CA SER A 65 -5.19 -7.29 1.28
C SER A 65 -5.28 -8.00 -0.06
N ARG A 66 -4.14 -8.48 -0.56
CA ARG A 66 -4.12 -9.45 -1.65
C ARG A 66 -4.44 -10.79 -1.02
N THR A 67 -5.74 -11.10 -0.89
CA THR A 67 -6.14 -12.49 -0.66
C THR A 67 -5.50 -13.32 -1.76
N LEU A 68 -4.68 -14.32 -1.42
CA LEU A 68 -4.34 -15.35 -2.39
C LEU A 68 -5.66 -15.81 -3.03
N PRO A 69 -5.73 -16.06 -4.35
CA PRO A 69 -6.82 -16.89 -4.85
C PRO A 69 -6.80 -18.15 -4.00
N GLU A 70 -7.94 -18.50 -3.41
CA GLU A 70 -8.11 -19.72 -2.63
C GLU A 70 -7.67 -20.90 -3.51
N LYS A 71 -6.40 -21.30 -3.43
CA LYS A 71 -5.95 -22.55 -4.00
C LYS A 71 -6.37 -23.63 -3.01
N LEU A 72 -7.68 -23.83 -2.87
CA LEU A 72 -8.20 -25.11 -2.41
C LEU A 72 -8.21 -26.02 -3.63
N THR A 73 -7.06 -26.63 -3.88
CA THR A 73 -7.03 -27.92 -4.55
C THR A 73 -7.66 -28.90 -3.57
N ASP A 74 -8.96 -29.18 -3.71
CA ASP A 74 -9.52 -30.43 -3.22
C ASP A 74 -9.66 -31.37 -4.42
N GLU A 75 -8.57 -32.05 -4.71
CA GLU A 75 -8.60 -33.32 -5.40
C GLU A 75 -9.28 -34.34 -4.47
N THR A 76 -10.61 -34.42 -4.49
CA THR A 76 -11.31 -35.66 -4.15
C THR A 76 -11.93 -36.25 -5.40
N SER A 77 -11.11 -37.06 -6.08
CA SER A 77 -11.60 -38.26 -6.76
C SER A 77 -12.49 -39.05 -5.80
N THR A 78 -13.78 -39.14 -6.09
CA THR A 78 -14.59 -40.33 -5.84
C THR A 78 -15.74 -40.34 -6.82
N THR A 79 -15.56 -41.15 -7.86
CA THR A 79 -16.64 -41.83 -8.56
C THR A 79 -17.56 -42.51 -7.56
N ALA A 80 -18.86 -42.25 -7.61
CA ALA A 80 -19.86 -43.14 -7.07
C ALA A 80 -21.17 -43.05 -7.88
N PHE A 81 -21.32 -44.05 -8.76
CA PHE A 81 -22.51 -44.72 -9.32
C PHE A 81 -23.69 -43.90 -9.86
#